data_AF-A0A2G4SZ77-F1
#
_entry.id   AF-A0A2G4SZ77-F1
#
_cell.length_a   1.000
_cell.length_b   1.000
_cell.length_c   1.000
_cell.angle_alpha   90.00
_cell.angle_beta   90.00
_cell.angle_gamma   90.00
#
_symmetry.space_group_name_H-M   'P 1'
#
loop_
_entity.id
_entity.type
_entity.pdbx_description
1 polymer ?
#
loop_
_entity_poly.entity_id
_entity_poly.type
_entity_poly.pdbx_seq_one_letter_code
_entity_poly.pdbx_strand_id
1 'polypeptide(L)' 'MTWQEETALDAYLEELLDLHIIKASKGLWTSPCFFILKKNSTLRLVIDYRRLLAVLTSLV' A
#
# COMPACT_ATOMS: atom_id res chain seq x y z
N MET A 1 -6.29 9.28 7.02
CA MET A 1 -6.57 8.02 7.71
C MET A 1 -7.13 8.35 9.07
N THR A 2 -7.98 7.49 9.60
CA THR A 2 -8.36 7.51 11.02
C THR A 2 -7.27 6.81 11.84
N TRP A 3 -7.18 7.10 13.14
CA TRP A 3 -6.19 6.47 14.04
C TRP A 3 -6.26 4.93 14.03
N GLN A 4 -7.45 4.37 13.85
CA GLN A 4 -7.66 2.91 13.79
C GLN A 4 -7.09 2.31 12.50
N GLU A 5 -7.16 3.04 11.38
CA GLU A 5 -6.58 2.63 10.10
C GLU A 5 -5.06 2.70 10.12
N GLU A 6 -4.47 3.66 10.85
CA GLU A 6 -3.02 3.77 10.99
C GLU A 6 -2.44 2.59 11.78
N THR A 7 -3.05 2.20 12.91
CA THR A 7 -2.61 1.01 13.66
C THR A 7 -2.73 -0.26 12.83
N ALA A 8 -3.81 -0.39 12.03
CA ALA A 8 -3.98 -1.53 11.14
C ALA A 8 -2.95 -1.54 9.99
N LEU A 9 -2.52 -0.35 9.53
CA LEU A 9 -1.47 -0.20 8.54
C LEU A 9 -0.12 -0.64 9.08
N ASP A 10 0.24 -0.18 10.28
CA ASP A 10 1.52 -0.53 10.90
C ASP A 10 1.65 -2.05 11.09
N ALA A 11 0.59 -2.70 11.61
CA ALA A 11 0.57 -4.16 11.76
C ALA A 11 0.69 -4.89 10.41
N TYR A 12 0.03 -4.40 9.36
CA TYR A 12 0.11 -4.99 8.03
C TYR A 12 1.51 -4.81 7.40
N LEU A 13 2.15 -3.66 7.63
CA LEU A 13 3.50 -3.39 7.15
C LEU A 13 4.53 -4.27 7.87
N GLU A 14 4.40 -4.46 9.19
CA GLU A 14 5.25 -5.38 9.96
C GLU A 14 5.15 -6.81 9.44
N GLU A 15 3.94 -7.33 9.22
CA GLU A 15 3.75 -8.67 8.65
C GLU A 15 4.42 -8.81 7.27
N LEU A 16 4.27 -7.81 6.39
CA LEU A 16 4.90 -7.83 5.07
C LEU A 16 6.43 -7.71 5.11
N LEU A 17 6.98 -7.00 6.10
CA LEU A 17 8.42 -6.91 6.34
C LEU A 17 8.97 -8.24 6.87
N ASP A 18 8.28 -8.89 7.81
CA ASP A 18 8.65 -10.19 8.35
C ASP A 18 8.60 -11.30 7.30
N LEU A 19 7.59 -11.25 6.41
CA LEU A 19 7.48 -12.14 5.26
C LEU A 19 8.49 -11.83 4.14
N HIS A 20 9.31 -10.78 4.29
CA HIS A 20 10.28 -10.32 3.30
C HIS A 20 9.66 -9.99 1.93
N ILE A 21 8.36 -9.67 1.90
CA ILE A 21 7.63 -9.28 0.68
C ILE A 21 7.96 -7.84 0.31
N ILE A 22 8.14 -6.97 1.31
CA ILE A 22 8.52 -5.56 1.13
C ILE A 22 9.84 -5.25 1.84
N LYS A 23 10.46 -4.14 1.44
CA LYS A 23 11.66 -3.60 2.07
C LYS A 23 11.54 -2.09 2.19
N ALA A 24 12.05 -1.53 3.29
CA ALA A 24 12.18 -0.09 3.45
C ALA A 24 13.01 0.51 2.29
N SER A 25 12.46 1.52 1.62
CA SER A 25 13.11 2.22 0.51
C SER A 25 13.09 3.73 0.75
N LYS A 26 14.11 4.43 0.23
CA LYS A 26 14.20 5.90 0.25
C LYS A 26 14.04 6.47 -1.16
N GLY A 27 13.07 5.94 -1.91
CA GLY A 27 12.82 6.34 -3.30
C GLY A 27 12.22 7.74 -3.41
N LEU A 28 12.51 8.43 -4.51
CA LEU A 28 11.86 9.70 -4.88
C LEU A 28 10.39 9.53 -5.26
N TRP A 29 9.98 8.29 -5.58
CA TRP A 29 8.64 7.94 -6.02
C TRP A 29 7.86 7.27 -4.90
N THR A 30 6.64 7.73 -4.68
CA THR A 30 5.71 7.14 -3.73
C THR A 30 4.34 7.00 -4.38
N SER A 31 3.54 6.06 -3.89
CA SER A 31 2.15 5.88 -4.30
C SER A 31 1.28 5.85 -3.05
N PRO A 32 0.12 6.51 -3.06
CA PRO A 32 -0.77 6.49 -1.91
C PRO A 32 -1.37 5.09 -1.72
N CYS A 33 -1.61 4.72 -0.47
CA CYS A 33 -2.30 3.49 -0.10
C CYS A 33 -3.56 3.81 0.70
N PHE A 34 -4.55 2.93 0.63
CA PHE A 34 -5.80 3.04 1.37
C PHE A 34 -6.39 1.66 1.63
N PHE A 35 -7.31 1.58 2.59
CA PHE A 35 -7.99 0.34 2.93
C PHE A 35 -9.33 0.21 2.21
N ILE A 36 -9.65 -1.02 1.82
CA ILE A 36 -10.96 -1.39 1.32
C ILE A 36 -11.53 -2.50 2.21
N LEU A 37 -12.76 -2.31 2.67
CA LEU A 37 -13.54 -3.34 3.36
C LEU A 37 -14.07 -4.36 2.35
N LYS A 38 -13.70 -5.63 2.53
CA LYS A 38 -14.29 -6.75 1.78
C LYS A 38 -15.63 -7.17 2.39
N LYS A 39 -16.43 -7.91 1.60
CA LYS A 39 -17.71 -8.51 2.02
C LYS A 39 -17.60 -9.43 3.24
N ASN A 40 -16.41 -9.97 3.52
CA ASN A 40 -16.12 -10.82 4.68
C ASN A 40 -15.63 -10.01 5.90
N SER A 41 -15.84 -8.69 5.93
CA SER A 41 -15.39 -7.76 6.97
C SER A 41 -13.86 -7.66 7.15
N THR A 42 -13.07 -8.22 6.22
CA THR A 42 -11.61 -8.05 6.24
C THR A 42 -11.20 -6.76 5.55
N LEU A 43 -10.23 -6.06 6.13
CA LEU A 43 -9.57 -4.90 5.51
C LEU A 43 -8.48 -5.42 4.56
N ARG A 44 -8.45 -4.89 3.33
CA ARG A 44 -7.34 -5.11 2.40
C ARG A 44 -6.66 -3.78 2.12
N LEU A 45 -5.35 -3.74 2.31
CA LEU A 45 -4.52 -2.64 1.86
C LEU A 45 -4.44 -2.65 0.33
N VAL A 46 -4.72 -1.51 -0.29
CA VAL A 46 -4.63 -1.31 -1.74
C VAL A 46 -3.75 -0.10 -2.01
N ILE A 47 -2.82 -0.24 -2.97
CA ILE A 47 -1.92 0.82 -3.40
C ILE A 47 -2.40 1.34 -4.75
N ASP A 48 -2.52 2.66 -4.88
CA ASP A 48 -2.93 3.29 -6.14
C ASP A 48 -1.74 3.45 -7.09
N TYR A 49 -1.56 2.46 -7.96
CA TYR A 49 -0.53 2.49 -9.00
C TYR A 49 -0.93 3.24 -10.27
N ARG A 50 -2.11 3.88 -10.35
CA ARG A 50 -2.58 4.50 -11.61
C ARG A 50 -1.62 5.56 -12.15
N ARG A 51 -1.05 6.40 -11.27
CA ARG A 51 -0.04 7.39 -11.67
C ARG A 51 1.25 6.75 -12.16
N LEU A 52 1.74 5.74 -11.43
CA LEU A 52 2.93 5.00 -11.81
C LEU A 52 2.76 4.34 -13.18
N LEU A 53 1.60 3.71 -13.41
CA LEU A 53 1.27 3.06 -14.66
C LEU A 53 1.15 4.06 -15.81
N ALA A 54 0.51 5.22 -15.59
CA ALA A 54 0.40 6.25 -16.62
C ALA A 54 1.77 6.78 -17.06
N VAL A 55 2.70 6.99 -16.12
CA VAL A 55 4.08 7.40 -16.43
C VAL A 55 4.79 6.32 -17.26
N LEU A 56 4.67 5.05 -16.85
CA LEU A 56 5.30 3.95 -17.56
C LEU A 56 4.78 3.81 -19.01
N THR A 57 3.46 3.88 -19.21
CA THR A 57 2.85 3.73 -20.54
C THR A 57 3.13 4.93 -21.45
N SER A 58 3.33 6.13 -20.91
CA SER A 58 3.71 7.31 -21.71
C SER A 58 5.13 7.26 -22.28
N LEU A 59 5.94 6.27 -21.86
CA LEU A 59 7.31 6.05 -22.31
C LEU A 59 7.42 4.97 -23.40
N VAL A 60 6.31 4.35 -23.81
CA VAL A 60 6.22 3.31 -24.86
C VAL A 60 5.43 3.85 -26.05
#